data_AF-A0A8I1Q987-F1
#
_entry.id   AF-A0A8I1Q987-F1
#
_cell.length_a   1.000
_cell.length_b   1.000
_cell.length_c   1.000
_cell.angle_alpha   90.00
_cell.angle_beta   90.00
_cell.angle_gamma   90.00
#
_symmetry.space_group_name_H-M   'P 1'
#
loop_
_entity.id
_entity.type
_entity.pdbx_description
1 polymer ?
#
loop_
_entity_poly.entity_id
_entity_poly.type
_entity_poly.pdbx_seq_one_letter_code
_entity_poly.pdbx_strand_id
1 'polypeptide(L)'
;MLVTKNKVLIHFNTNDITVYSLKDNTLKVVGEERVNFGESFNIEILVEKIGKFLATLHKLVGVINNECVRLYATGIFQRGSQQEQTKLMIQIFVNYGLYFNIIPSDLEQFYLEKSMSVNGHKNMMEGLICQEFRKVVVAGSIQNQLENIGEVMTTLQKRNITVLFPTTTKVVPETLGTDFLVLEGQKLKNRRDGWRLQYEQMETYKQSDAIIVCNPDGLTGQGVVFEFGFMVAISKRIIFTEKPKNLSIVFPYEIGLNF
;
A
#
# COMPACT_ATOMS: atom_id res chain seq x y z
N MET A 1 17.88 -5.05 -3.30
CA MET A 1 18.10 -4.19 -2.12
C MET A 1 17.09 -3.05 -2.10
N LEU A 2 16.16 -3.02 -1.13
CA LEU A 2 15.18 -1.93 -1.00
C LEU A 2 15.92 -0.63 -0.67
N VAL A 3 15.87 0.35 -1.56
CA VAL A 3 16.50 1.66 -1.33
C VAL A 3 15.54 2.53 -0.54
N THR A 4 15.88 2.82 0.72
CA THR A 4 15.19 3.80 1.55
C THR A 4 15.50 5.21 1.06
N LYS A 5 14.55 5.81 0.35
CA LYS A 5 14.58 7.24 0.03
C LYS A 5 13.91 8.03 1.15
N ASN A 6 14.36 9.26 1.38
CA ASN A 6 13.63 10.21 2.22
C ASN A 6 12.20 10.36 1.67
N LYS A 7 11.22 10.32 2.56
CA LYS A 7 9.81 10.47 2.20
C LYS A 7 9.19 11.63 2.94
N VAL A 8 8.17 12.20 2.34
CA VAL A 8 7.25 13.14 2.94
C VAL A 8 5.95 12.40 3.16
N LEU A 9 5.53 12.35 4.42
CA LEU A 9 4.26 11.73 4.80
C LEU A 9 3.31 12.84 5.18
N ILE A 10 2.07 12.74 4.72
CA ILE A 10 1.04 13.75 4.96
C ILE A 10 -0.15 13.03 5.56
N HIS A 11 -0.53 13.45 6.75
CA HIS A 11 -1.69 12.94 7.45
C HIS A 11 -2.82 13.96 7.35
N PHE A 12 -3.91 13.57 6.70
CA PHE A 12 -5.17 14.31 6.66
C PHE A 12 -6.09 13.75 7.75
N ASN A 13 -6.40 14.58 8.74
CA ASN A 13 -7.42 14.31 9.73
C ASN A 13 -8.64 15.19 9.46
N THR A 14 -9.66 15.08 10.31
CA THR A 14 -10.91 15.86 10.19
C THR A 14 -10.68 17.38 10.26
N ASN A 15 -9.71 17.82 11.07
CA ASN A 15 -9.52 19.23 11.43
C ASN A 15 -8.12 19.79 11.12
N ASP A 16 -7.21 18.93 10.69
CA ASP A 16 -5.82 19.29 10.46
C ASP A 16 -5.21 18.46 9.32
N ILE A 17 -4.17 19.03 8.74
CA ILE A 17 -3.26 18.36 7.82
C ILE A 17 -1.87 18.51 8.41
N THR A 18 -1.21 17.39 8.73
CA THR A 18 0.14 17.39 9.29
C THR A 18 1.12 16.79 8.31
N VAL A 19 2.21 17.52 8.06
CA VAL A 19 3.28 17.14 7.15
C VAL A 19 4.48 16.67 7.96
N TYR A 20 5.00 15.52 7.59
CA TYR A 20 6.16 14.90 8.21
C TYR A 20 7.26 14.64 7.19
N SER A 21 8.51 14.80 7.62
CA SER A 21 9.68 14.25 6.93
C SER A 21 10.07 12.94 7.60
N LEU A 22 10.20 11.89 6.78
CA LEU A 22 10.75 10.60 7.18
C LEU A 22 12.15 10.44 6.57
N LYS A 23 13.16 10.38 7.43
CA LYS A 23 14.55 10.15 7.05
C LYS A 23 15.20 9.21 8.06
N ASP A 24 15.86 8.16 7.59
CA ASP A 24 16.56 7.18 8.44
C ASP A 24 15.66 6.62 9.57
N ASN A 25 14.42 6.26 9.24
CA ASN A 25 13.35 5.84 10.17
C ASN A 25 12.99 6.88 11.26
N THR A 26 13.47 8.11 11.15
CA THR A 26 13.13 9.21 12.06
C THR A 26 12.04 10.06 11.43
N LEU A 27 10.91 10.17 12.13
CA LEU A 27 9.78 11.00 11.74
C LEU A 27 9.92 12.39 12.39
N LYS A 28 9.80 13.46 11.60
CA LYS A 28 9.80 14.85 12.10
C LYS A 28 8.65 15.63 11.50
N VAL A 29 7.90 16.34 12.34
CA VAL A 29 6.89 17.29 11.87
C VAL A 29 7.59 18.46 11.18
N VAL A 30 7.16 18.79 9.96
CA VAL A 30 7.68 19.93 9.19
C VAL A 30 6.64 21.03 8.98
N GLY A 31 5.35 20.73 9.17
CA GLY A 31 4.28 21.71 9.10
C GLY A 31 2.95 21.13 9.52
N GLU A 32 2.05 22.00 9.94
CA GLU A 32 0.66 21.68 10.30
C GLU A 32 -0.24 22.81 9.78
N GLU A 33 -1.34 22.43 9.13
CA GLU A 33 -2.36 23.35 8.64
C GLU A 33 -3.71 22.97 9.23
N ARG A 34 -4.40 23.93 9.87
CA ARG A 34 -5.77 23.70 10.33
C ARG A 34 -6.72 23.79 9.16
N VAL A 35 -7.42 22.70 8.88
CA VAL A 35 -8.41 22.60 7.81
C VAL A 35 -9.62 21.89 8.36
N ASN A 36 -10.74 22.60 8.45
CA ASN A 36 -12.01 21.95 8.78
C ASN A 36 -12.55 21.26 7.53
N PHE A 37 -12.42 19.94 7.42
CA PHE A 37 -12.97 19.19 6.30
C PHE A 37 -14.50 19.05 6.34
N GLY A 38 -15.11 19.34 7.49
CA GLY A 38 -16.56 19.30 7.71
C GLY A 38 -16.99 18.06 8.51
N GLU A 39 -18.27 18.01 8.85
CA GLU A 39 -18.86 16.92 9.65
C GLU A 39 -19.44 15.79 8.79
N SER A 40 -19.69 16.05 7.51
CA SER A 40 -20.24 15.11 6.54
C SER A 40 -19.25 14.77 5.43
N PHE A 41 -19.33 13.54 4.91
CA PHE A 41 -18.49 13.09 3.81
C PHE A 41 -19.03 13.67 2.49
N ASN A 42 -18.45 14.80 2.04
CA ASN A 42 -18.78 15.42 0.75
C ASN A 42 -17.55 15.43 -0.15
N ILE A 43 -17.54 14.57 -1.17
CA ILE A 43 -16.37 14.37 -2.05
C ILE A 43 -15.89 15.67 -2.69
N GLU A 44 -16.80 16.52 -3.18
CA GLU A 44 -16.44 17.76 -3.86
C GLU A 44 -15.69 18.71 -2.93
N ILE A 45 -16.20 18.88 -1.71
CA ILE A 45 -15.57 19.72 -0.68
C ILE A 45 -14.22 19.13 -0.24
N LEU A 46 -14.15 17.81 -0.06
CA LEU A 46 -12.91 17.13 0.35
C LEU A 46 -11.82 17.31 -0.73
N VAL A 47 -12.17 17.10 -2.00
CA VAL A 47 -11.24 17.21 -3.13
C VAL A 47 -10.78 18.64 -3.35
N GLU A 48 -11.67 19.62 -3.19
CA GLU A 48 -11.32 21.04 -3.26
C GLU A 48 -10.28 21.39 -2.18
N LYS A 49 -10.51 20.99 -0.92
CA LYS A 49 -9.63 21.30 0.21
C LYS A 49 -8.28 20.57 0.12
N ILE A 50 -8.30 19.27 -0.18
CA ILE A 50 -7.07 18.51 -0.44
C ILE A 50 -6.31 19.14 -1.60
N GLY A 51 -7.01 19.54 -2.66
CA GLY A 51 -6.41 20.16 -3.82
C GLY A 51 -5.72 21.49 -3.54
N LYS A 52 -6.36 22.38 -2.78
CA LYS A 52 -5.75 23.64 -2.33
C LYS A 52 -4.46 23.40 -1.56
N PHE A 53 -4.44 22.41 -0.66
CA PHE A 53 -3.26 22.03 0.08
C PHE A 53 -2.16 21.44 -0.83
N LEU A 54 -2.50 20.49 -1.71
CA LEU A 54 -1.52 19.86 -2.61
C LEU A 54 -0.93 20.87 -3.62
N ALA A 55 -1.72 21.87 -4.02
CA ALA A 55 -1.24 22.95 -4.89
C ALA A 55 -0.16 23.81 -4.23
N THR A 56 -0.13 23.93 -2.90
CA THR A 56 0.92 24.67 -2.17
C THR A 56 2.05 23.78 -1.70
N LEU A 57 1.83 22.46 -1.60
CA LEU A 57 2.80 21.48 -1.11
C LEU A 57 4.15 21.52 -1.84
N HIS A 58 4.18 21.76 -3.15
CA HIS A 58 5.43 21.80 -3.93
C HIS A 58 6.43 22.85 -3.40
N LYS A 59 5.92 23.91 -2.75
CA LYS A 59 6.74 24.95 -2.12
C LYS A 59 7.47 24.45 -0.87
N LEU A 60 6.91 23.44 -0.20
CA LEU A 60 7.46 22.86 1.02
C LEU A 60 8.42 21.71 0.73
N VAL A 61 8.14 20.90 -0.30
CA VAL A 61 8.83 19.60 -0.48
C VAL A 61 9.43 19.38 -1.87
N GLY A 62 9.31 20.34 -2.79
CA GLY A 62 9.86 20.25 -4.13
C GLY A 62 9.10 19.24 -5.00
N VAL A 63 9.75 18.13 -5.38
CA VAL A 63 9.19 17.14 -6.31
C VAL A 63 8.13 16.28 -5.61
N ILE A 64 6.91 16.30 -6.15
CA ILE A 64 5.77 15.50 -5.67
C ILE A 64 5.53 14.33 -6.63
N ASN A 65 5.64 13.10 -6.12
CA ASN A 65 5.30 11.87 -6.84
C ASN A 65 5.11 10.69 -5.86
N ASN A 66 4.68 9.54 -6.40
CA ASN A 66 4.46 8.30 -5.66
C ASN A 66 5.73 7.60 -5.13
N GLU A 67 6.94 8.12 -5.39
CA GLU A 67 8.16 7.61 -4.76
C GLU A 67 8.45 8.33 -3.45
N CYS A 68 8.21 9.65 -3.41
CA CYS A 68 8.64 10.51 -2.31
C CYS A 68 7.50 10.96 -1.40
N VAL A 69 6.24 10.98 -1.88
CA VAL A 69 5.10 11.47 -1.10
C VAL A 69 4.13 10.33 -0.76
N ARG A 70 3.61 10.32 0.47
CA ARG A 70 2.59 9.41 0.96
C ARG A 70 1.46 10.21 1.61
N LEU A 71 0.23 9.95 1.20
CA LEU A 71 -0.95 10.59 1.77
C LEU A 71 -1.70 9.56 2.60
N TYR A 72 -1.92 9.86 3.88
CA TYR A 72 -2.66 9.04 4.83
C TYR A 72 -3.87 9.82 5.33
N ALA A 73 -5.02 9.18 5.45
CA ALA A 73 -6.25 9.86 5.85
C ALA A 73 -7.02 9.06 6.91
N THR A 74 -7.47 9.75 7.97
CA THR A 74 -8.31 9.19 9.05
C THR A 74 -9.46 10.14 9.42
N GLY A 75 -10.33 9.79 10.37
CA GLY A 75 -11.40 10.67 10.80
C GLY A 75 -12.53 10.77 9.77
N ILE A 76 -12.86 11.97 9.29
CA ILE A 76 -13.98 12.17 8.34
C ILE A 76 -13.86 11.28 7.10
N PHE A 77 -12.63 11.03 6.63
CA PHE A 77 -12.37 10.21 5.44
C PHE A 77 -12.78 8.74 5.61
N GLN A 78 -12.85 8.24 6.85
CA GLN A 78 -13.29 6.87 7.16
C GLN A 78 -14.82 6.72 7.19
N ARG A 79 -15.57 7.82 7.25
CA ARG A 79 -17.05 7.79 7.37
C ARG A 79 -17.76 7.50 6.05
N GLY A 80 -17.11 7.75 4.92
CA GLY A 80 -17.68 7.46 3.60
C GLY A 80 -17.83 5.95 3.39
N SER A 81 -18.83 5.54 2.61
CA SER A 81 -18.93 4.16 2.13
C SER A 81 -17.70 3.76 1.31
N GLN A 82 -17.45 2.46 1.13
CA GLN A 82 -16.33 1.98 0.31
C GLN A 82 -16.34 2.58 -1.10
N GLN A 83 -17.51 2.73 -1.71
CA GLN A 83 -17.64 3.35 -3.03
C GLN A 83 -17.24 4.83 -3.02
N GLU A 84 -17.64 5.58 -1.99
CA GLU A 84 -17.32 7.00 -1.85
C GLU A 84 -15.82 7.23 -1.57
N GLN A 85 -15.24 6.43 -0.68
CA GLN A 85 -13.80 6.42 -0.41
C GLN A 85 -13.00 6.13 -1.68
N THR A 86 -13.46 5.16 -2.48
CA THR A 86 -12.84 4.80 -3.76
C THR A 86 -12.93 5.93 -4.77
N LYS A 87 -14.09 6.59 -4.89
CA LYS A 87 -14.27 7.77 -5.76
C LYS A 87 -13.35 8.91 -5.35
N LEU A 88 -13.22 9.19 -4.05
CA LEU A 88 -12.29 10.20 -3.54
C LEU A 88 -10.85 9.87 -3.93
N MET A 89 -10.41 8.64 -3.67
CA MET A 89 -9.07 8.16 -4.04
C MET A 89 -8.78 8.31 -5.54
N ILE A 90 -9.75 7.94 -6.39
CA ILE A 90 -9.64 8.08 -7.85
C ILE A 90 -9.52 9.56 -8.23
N GLN A 91 -10.33 10.46 -7.66
CA GLN A 91 -10.26 11.88 -7.99
C GLN A 91 -8.94 12.52 -7.56
N ILE A 92 -8.41 12.16 -6.38
CA ILE A 92 -7.07 12.63 -5.95
C ILE A 92 -5.98 12.07 -6.88
N PHE A 93 -6.06 10.80 -7.25
CA PHE A 93 -5.10 10.20 -8.17
C PHE A 93 -5.14 10.84 -9.57
N VAL A 94 -6.32 11.06 -10.14
CA VAL A 94 -6.48 11.68 -11.46
C VAL A 94 -5.94 13.12 -11.46
N ASN A 95 -6.20 13.88 -10.38
CA ASN A 95 -5.83 15.29 -10.33
C ASN A 95 -4.36 15.52 -9.95
N TYR A 96 -3.77 14.64 -9.13
CA TYR A 96 -2.45 14.89 -8.52
C TYR A 96 -1.43 13.75 -8.73
N GLY A 97 -1.86 12.63 -9.33
CA GLY A 97 -1.03 11.45 -9.53
C GLY A 97 -0.66 10.72 -8.25
N LEU A 98 -1.28 11.05 -7.10
CA LEU A 98 -0.94 10.50 -5.78
C LEU A 98 -1.94 9.44 -5.30
N TYR A 99 -1.44 8.40 -4.63
CA TYR A 99 -2.28 7.47 -3.88
C TYR A 99 -2.77 8.12 -2.58
N PHE A 100 -4.09 8.13 -2.37
CA PHE A 100 -4.72 8.67 -1.16
C PHE A 100 -5.13 7.52 -0.23
N ASN A 101 -4.27 7.20 0.75
CA ASN A 101 -4.46 6.05 1.62
C ASN A 101 -5.42 6.35 2.78
N ILE A 102 -6.70 6.02 2.61
CA ILE A 102 -7.68 6.08 3.71
C ILE A 102 -7.45 4.88 4.62
N ILE A 103 -6.97 5.13 5.83
CA ILE A 103 -6.62 4.09 6.80
C ILE A 103 -7.91 3.56 7.42
N PRO A 104 -8.18 2.23 7.39
CA PRO A 104 -9.30 1.64 8.12
C PRO A 104 -9.20 1.88 9.63
N SER A 105 -10.33 2.07 10.32
CA SER A 105 -10.35 2.40 11.75
C SER A 105 -9.67 1.34 12.64
N ASP A 106 -9.74 0.05 12.28
CA ASP A 106 -9.04 -1.01 13.01
C ASP A 106 -7.51 -0.93 12.84
N LEU A 107 -7.05 -0.47 11.67
CA LEU A 107 -5.63 -0.28 11.39
C LEU A 107 -5.10 1.02 12.04
N GLU A 108 -5.91 2.08 12.08
CA GLU A 108 -5.59 3.29 12.86
C GLU A 108 -5.45 2.97 14.36
N GLN A 109 -6.39 2.19 14.91
CA GLN A 109 -6.32 1.77 16.31
C GLN A 109 -5.05 0.96 16.60
N PHE A 110 -4.68 0.05 15.69
CA PHE A 110 -3.41 -0.68 15.76
C PHE A 110 -2.20 0.26 15.81
N TYR A 111 -2.15 1.30 14.98
CA TYR A 111 -1.05 2.28 15.02
C TYR A 111 -1.01 3.05 16.34
N LEU A 112 -2.17 3.51 16.85
CA LEU A 112 -2.24 4.22 18.13
C LEU A 112 -1.75 3.35 19.30
N GLU A 113 -2.09 2.07 19.31
CA GLU A 113 -1.61 1.09 20.30
C GLU A 113 -0.11 0.84 20.15
N LYS A 114 0.38 0.71 18.91
CA LYS A 114 1.81 0.53 18.65
C LYS A 114 2.61 1.73 19.16
N SER A 115 2.17 2.95 18.85
CA SER A 115 2.78 4.19 19.35
C SER A 115 2.78 4.24 20.87
N MET A 116 1.65 3.93 21.52
CA MET A 116 1.57 3.90 22.99
C MET A 116 2.57 2.90 23.58
N SER A 117 2.71 1.71 22.98
CA SER A 117 3.61 0.66 23.46
C SER A 117 5.11 1.00 23.32
N VAL A 118 5.48 1.75 22.27
CA VAL A 118 6.90 2.05 21.97
C VAL A 118 7.31 3.43 22.51
N ASN A 119 6.43 4.43 22.40
CA ASN A 119 6.75 5.84 22.67
C ASN A 119 6.03 6.39 23.91
N GLY A 120 5.19 5.59 24.59
CA GLY A 120 4.47 6.00 25.81
C GLY A 120 3.32 6.98 25.59
N HIS A 121 2.96 7.28 24.35
CA HIS A 121 1.84 8.15 24.00
C HIS A 121 1.20 7.75 22.66
N LYS A 122 -0.05 8.17 22.43
CA LYS A 122 -0.81 7.83 21.22
C LYS A 122 -0.51 8.83 20.10
N ASN A 123 0.12 8.35 19.04
CA ASN A 123 0.31 9.09 17.79
C ASN A 123 0.19 8.10 16.61
N MET A 124 -0.75 8.35 15.69
CA MET A 124 -1.02 7.43 14.58
C MET A 124 0.19 7.30 13.65
N MET A 125 0.83 8.41 13.30
CA MET A 125 1.94 8.40 12.35
C MET A 125 3.21 7.78 12.94
N GLU A 126 3.49 8.01 14.22
CA GLU A 126 4.61 7.33 14.88
C GLU A 126 4.37 5.81 14.98
N GLY A 127 3.14 5.40 15.31
CA GLY A 127 2.75 3.99 15.31
C GLY A 127 2.90 3.32 13.95
N LEU A 128 2.50 4.03 12.89
CA LEU A 128 2.68 3.60 11.50
C LEU A 128 4.16 3.38 11.15
N ILE A 129 5.06 4.28 11.57
CA ILE A 129 6.50 4.10 11.33
C ILE A 129 7.09 2.95 12.13
N CYS A 130 6.61 2.74 13.36
CA CYS A 130 7.02 1.60 14.17
C CYS A 130 6.65 0.27 13.52
N GLN A 131 5.45 0.16 12.94
CA GLN A 131 5.01 -1.03 12.21
C GLN A 131 3.89 -0.68 11.23
N GLU A 132 4.25 -0.47 9.96
CA GLU A 132 3.28 -0.04 8.93
C GLU A 132 2.26 -1.12 8.57
N PHE A 133 2.61 -2.40 8.76
CA PHE A 133 1.75 -3.52 8.37
C PHE A 133 1.65 -4.56 9.48
N ARG A 134 0.45 -5.14 9.64
CA ARG A 134 0.22 -6.35 10.42
C ARG A 134 0.44 -7.57 9.52
N LYS A 135 -0.15 -7.50 8.32
CA LYS A 135 -0.16 -8.59 7.34
C LYS A 135 -0.17 -8.06 5.91
N VAL A 136 0.64 -8.65 5.05
CA VAL A 136 0.77 -8.26 3.63
C VAL A 136 0.76 -9.47 2.73
N VAL A 137 0.54 -9.23 1.45
CA VAL A 137 0.84 -10.20 0.38
C VAL A 137 1.96 -9.65 -0.46
N VAL A 138 2.93 -10.50 -0.80
CA VAL A 138 3.99 -10.18 -1.75
C VAL A 138 3.62 -10.79 -3.10
N ALA A 139 3.21 -9.94 -4.04
CA ALA A 139 2.87 -10.35 -5.40
C ALA A 139 4.08 -10.14 -6.32
N GLY A 140 4.20 -10.94 -7.38
CA GLY A 140 5.28 -10.81 -8.36
C GLY A 140 5.29 -12.00 -9.32
N SER A 141 6.13 -11.95 -10.35
CA SER A 141 6.34 -13.11 -11.22
C SER A 141 7.06 -14.22 -10.46
N ILE A 142 6.30 -15.14 -9.86
CA ILE A 142 6.85 -16.27 -9.08
C ILE A 142 7.82 -17.10 -9.94
N GLN A 143 7.60 -17.22 -11.26
CA GLN A 143 8.52 -17.97 -12.12
C GLN A 143 9.95 -17.41 -12.16
N ASN A 144 10.08 -16.09 -12.17
CA ASN A 144 11.37 -15.43 -12.47
C ASN A 144 11.95 -14.67 -11.27
N GLN A 145 11.17 -14.46 -10.20
CA GLN A 145 11.49 -13.50 -9.14
C GLN A 145 11.42 -14.10 -7.73
N LEU A 146 11.42 -15.42 -7.58
CA LEU A 146 11.31 -16.09 -6.27
C LEU A 146 12.39 -15.68 -5.27
N GLU A 147 13.63 -15.48 -5.73
CA GLU A 147 14.72 -15.01 -4.88
C GLU A 147 14.43 -13.61 -4.33
N ASN A 148 14.09 -12.66 -5.21
CA ASN A 148 13.71 -11.29 -4.84
C ASN A 148 12.47 -11.24 -3.93
N ILE A 149 11.46 -12.07 -4.22
CA ILE A 149 10.29 -12.24 -3.36
C ILE A 149 10.72 -12.74 -1.97
N GLY A 150 11.62 -13.73 -1.91
CA GLY A 150 12.15 -14.26 -0.65
C GLY A 150 12.91 -13.22 0.19
N GLU A 151 13.69 -12.35 -0.44
CA GLU A 151 14.36 -11.23 0.24
C GLU A 151 13.35 -10.24 0.84
N VAL A 152 12.32 -9.89 0.07
CA VAL A 152 11.24 -8.99 0.54
C VAL A 152 10.50 -9.64 1.71
N MET A 153 10.14 -10.92 1.61
CA MET A 153 9.50 -11.68 2.70
C MET A 153 10.35 -11.68 3.96
N THR A 154 11.65 -11.95 3.84
CA THR A 154 12.58 -11.97 4.97
C THR A 154 12.65 -10.58 5.64
N THR A 155 12.66 -9.51 4.84
CA THR A 155 12.69 -8.13 5.36
C THR A 155 11.41 -7.80 6.12
N LEU A 156 10.25 -8.21 5.60
CA LEU A 156 8.95 -8.02 6.24
C LEU A 156 8.85 -8.80 7.57
N GLN A 157 9.26 -10.07 7.57
CA GLN A 157 9.23 -10.93 8.76
C GLN A 157 10.15 -10.42 9.88
N LYS A 158 11.34 -9.90 9.55
CA LYS A 158 12.24 -9.25 10.53
C LYS A 158 11.61 -8.03 11.23
N ARG A 159 10.56 -7.45 10.63
CA ARG A 159 9.80 -6.31 11.17
C ARG A 159 8.48 -6.74 11.82
N ASN A 160 8.32 -8.04 12.12
CA ASN A 160 7.11 -8.63 12.69
C ASN A 160 5.86 -8.47 11.81
N ILE A 161 6.05 -8.47 10.48
CA ILE A 161 4.97 -8.41 9.51
C ILE A 161 4.67 -9.81 9.00
N THR A 162 3.42 -10.24 9.07
CA THR A 162 2.98 -11.55 8.54
C THR A 162 2.86 -11.49 7.02
N VAL A 163 3.49 -12.41 6.29
CA VAL A 163 3.25 -12.58 4.86
C VAL A 163 2.19 -13.66 4.67
N LEU A 164 1.02 -13.27 4.13
CA LEU A 164 -0.08 -14.20 3.87
C LEU A 164 0.14 -15.04 2.61
N PHE A 165 0.79 -14.44 1.61
CA PHE A 165 1.12 -15.09 0.35
C PHE A 165 2.34 -14.42 -0.30
N PRO A 166 3.25 -15.17 -0.94
CA PRO A 166 3.37 -16.62 -0.85
C PRO A 166 3.77 -17.05 0.57
N THR A 167 3.39 -18.27 0.97
CA THR A 167 3.78 -18.83 2.28
C THR A 167 5.18 -19.43 2.29
N THR A 168 5.72 -19.73 1.11
CA THR A 168 7.04 -20.32 0.88
C THR A 168 7.56 -19.90 -0.49
N THR A 169 8.88 -19.91 -0.66
CA THR A 169 9.53 -19.73 -1.97
C THR A 169 9.87 -21.05 -2.65
N LYS A 170 9.53 -22.19 -2.03
CA LYS A 170 9.76 -23.51 -2.60
C LYS A 170 8.64 -23.89 -3.56
N VAL A 171 9.02 -24.40 -4.73
CA VAL A 171 8.11 -24.79 -5.81
C VAL A 171 8.03 -26.31 -5.90
N VAL A 172 6.86 -26.83 -6.24
CA VAL A 172 6.63 -28.24 -6.59
C VAL A 172 7.36 -28.53 -7.92
N PRO A 173 8.41 -29.37 -7.94
CA PRO A 173 9.30 -29.53 -9.10
C PRO A 173 8.59 -29.87 -10.41
N GLU A 174 7.51 -30.66 -10.34
CA GLU A 174 6.71 -31.10 -11.48
C GLU A 174 5.99 -29.94 -12.20
N THR A 175 5.90 -28.76 -11.57
CA THR A 175 5.22 -27.58 -12.13
C THR A 175 6.19 -26.57 -12.74
N LEU A 176 7.51 -26.79 -12.60
CA LEU A 176 8.53 -25.93 -13.20
C LEU A 176 8.40 -25.91 -14.73
N GLY A 177 8.42 -24.72 -15.31
CA GLY A 177 8.26 -24.50 -16.76
C GLY A 177 6.82 -24.60 -17.27
N THR A 178 5.83 -24.82 -16.41
CA THR A 178 4.41 -24.73 -16.77
C THR A 178 3.88 -23.30 -16.60
N ASP A 179 2.74 -22.98 -17.23
CA ASP A 179 2.08 -21.66 -17.09
C ASP A 179 1.61 -21.36 -15.65
N PHE A 180 1.54 -22.36 -14.77
CA PHE A 180 1.03 -22.24 -13.41
C PHE A 180 1.93 -22.97 -12.41
N LEU A 181 2.76 -22.21 -11.68
CA LEU A 181 3.60 -22.76 -10.62
C LEU A 181 2.77 -23.09 -9.38
N VAL A 182 3.11 -24.21 -8.75
CA VAL A 182 2.53 -24.62 -7.47
C VAL A 182 3.61 -24.53 -6.40
N LEU A 183 3.29 -23.88 -5.29
CA LEU A 183 4.18 -23.77 -4.15
C LEU A 183 4.06 -24.99 -3.23
N GLU A 184 5.14 -25.30 -2.49
CA GLU A 184 5.13 -26.39 -1.52
C GLU A 184 3.97 -26.23 -0.52
N GLY A 185 3.22 -27.32 -0.30
CA GLY A 185 2.02 -27.33 0.53
C GLY A 185 0.70 -27.13 -0.24
N GLN A 186 0.75 -26.62 -1.47
CA GLN A 186 -0.42 -26.57 -2.35
C GLN A 186 -0.61 -27.92 -3.06
N LYS A 187 -1.88 -28.27 -3.35
CA LYS A 187 -2.25 -29.48 -4.10
C LYS A 187 -3.11 -29.09 -5.29
N LEU A 188 -2.80 -29.64 -6.47
CA LEU A 188 -3.63 -29.54 -7.66
C LEU A 188 -4.36 -30.87 -7.89
N LYS A 189 -5.70 -30.84 -7.93
CA LYS A 189 -6.49 -32.01 -8.33
C LYS A 189 -6.48 -32.26 -9.83
N ASN A 190 -6.51 -31.19 -10.63
CA ASN A 190 -6.46 -31.17 -12.09
C ASN A 190 -6.23 -29.72 -12.55
N ARG A 191 -6.13 -29.49 -13.86
CA ARG A 191 -5.90 -28.15 -14.44
C ARG A 191 -6.92 -27.09 -14.02
N ARG A 192 -8.20 -27.46 -13.79
CA ARG A 192 -9.25 -26.51 -13.36
C ARG A 192 -9.09 -26.08 -11.91
N ASP A 193 -8.39 -26.87 -11.09
CA ASP A 193 -8.14 -26.58 -9.68
C ASP A 193 -7.21 -25.36 -9.47
N GLY A 194 -6.51 -24.94 -10.54
CA GLY A 194 -5.80 -23.65 -10.56
C GLY A 194 -6.73 -22.47 -10.27
N TRP A 195 -8.01 -22.53 -10.66
CA TRP A 195 -8.99 -21.51 -10.29
C TRP A 195 -9.23 -21.43 -8.78
N ARG A 196 -9.31 -22.58 -8.09
CA ARG A 196 -9.46 -22.61 -6.63
C ARG A 196 -8.25 -21.96 -5.96
N LEU A 197 -7.03 -22.30 -6.40
CA LEU A 197 -5.80 -21.70 -5.86
C LEU A 197 -5.75 -20.19 -6.11
N GLN A 198 -6.14 -19.73 -7.30
CA GLN A 198 -6.25 -18.31 -7.61
C GLN A 198 -7.28 -17.61 -6.70
N TYR A 199 -8.43 -18.23 -6.49
CA TYR A 199 -9.47 -17.70 -5.61
C TYR A 199 -8.99 -17.62 -4.15
N GLU A 200 -8.33 -18.67 -3.64
CA GLU A 200 -7.73 -18.69 -2.31
C GLU A 200 -6.68 -17.57 -2.15
N GLN A 201 -5.85 -17.35 -3.18
CA GLN A 201 -4.91 -16.22 -3.23
C GLN A 201 -5.64 -14.87 -3.19
N MET A 202 -6.71 -14.69 -3.96
CA MET A 202 -7.53 -13.46 -3.97
C MET A 202 -8.19 -13.19 -2.60
N GLU A 203 -8.56 -14.22 -1.84
CA GLU A 203 -9.04 -14.05 -0.46
C GLU A 203 -7.94 -13.49 0.47
N THR A 204 -6.67 -13.88 0.28
CA THR A 204 -5.56 -13.28 1.04
C THR A 204 -5.40 -11.78 0.75
N TYR A 205 -5.70 -11.34 -0.48
CA TYR A 205 -5.65 -9.92 -0.82
C TYR A 205 -6.64 -9.12 0.01
N LYS A 206 -7.88 -9.61 0.15
CA LYS A 206 -8.90 -8.96 0.99
C LYS A 206 -8.45 -8.84 2.44
N GLN A 207 -7.81 -9.89 2.95
CA GLN A 207 -7.36 -9.96 4.34
C GLN A 207 -6.09 -9.16 4.63
N SER A 208 -5.28 -8.80 3.63
CA SER A 208 -4.04 -8.04 3.79
C SER A 208 -4.26 -6.55 4.06
N ASP A 209 -3.32 -5.89 4.73
CA ASP A 209 -3.28 -4.43 4.86
C ASP A 209 -2.82 -3.77 3.55
N ALA A 210 -1.90 -4.41 2.84
CA ALA A 210 -1.39 -3.97 1.54
C ALA A 210 -0.86 -5.14 0.69
N ILE A 211 -0.77 -4.91 -0.62
CA ILE A 211 -0.07 -5.77 -1.57
C ILE A 211 1.28 -5.12 -1.90
N ILE A 212 2.36 -5.85 -1.66
CA ILE A 212 3.71 -5.47 -2.04
C ILE A 212 4.05 -6.14 -3.36
N VAL A 213 4.20 -5.37 -4.43
CA VAL A 213 4.51 -5.90 -5.76
C VAL A 213 6.03 -5.91 -5.95
N CYS A 214 6.60 -7.11 -5.93
CA CYS A 214 8.01 -7.40 -6.19
C CYS A 214 8.20 -7.83 -7.65
N ASN A 215 8.48 -6.84 -8.51
CA ASN A 215 8.84 -7.06 -9.91
C ASN A 215 10.10 -6.21 -10.21
N PRO A 216 11.30 -6.78 -9.97
CA PRO A 216 12.55 -6.16 -10.38
C PRO A 216 12.52 -5.75 -11.86
N ASP A 217 13.18 -4.64 -12.16
CA ASP A 217 13.16 -3.96 -13.46
C ASP A 217 11.79 -3.37 -13.87
N GLY A 218 10.77 -3.49 -13.00
CA GLY A 218 9.43 -2.94 -13.21
C GLY A 218 8.56 -3.73 -14.18
N LEU A 219 8.98 -4.92 -14.63
CA LEU A 219 8.24 -5.70 -15.64
C LEU A 219 7.01 -6.38 -15.04
N THR A 220 5.82 -6.01 -15.52
CA THR A 220 4.55 -6.66 -15.18
C THR A 220 4.07 -7.56 -16.32
N GLY A 221 3.95 -8.87 -16.07
CA GLY A 221 3.41 -9.83 -17.05
C GLY A 221 1.90 -9.67 -17.27
N GLN A 222 1.39 -10.16 -18.40
CA GLN A 222 -0.04 -10.03 -18.76
C GLN A 222 -0.98 -10.70 -17.76
N GLY A 223 -0.59 -11.83 -17.15
CA GLY A 223 -1.38 -12.52 -16.13
C GLY A 223 -1.62 -11.69 -14.86
N VAL A 224 -0.72 -10.74 -14.55
CA VAL A 224 -0.81 -9.88 -13.36
C VAL A 224 -1.90 -8.81 -13.52
N VAL A 225 -2.29 -8.48 -14.76
CA VAL A 225 -3.35 -7.49 -15.03
C VAL A 225 -4.70 -7.91 -14.44
N PHE A 226 -5.02 -9.21 -14.51
CA PHE A 226 -6.23 -9.75 -13.88
C PHE A 226 -6.23 -9.53 -12.37
N GLU A 227 -5.09 -9.80 -11.73
CA GLU A 227 -4.93 -9.62 -10.29
C GLU A 227 -4.99 -8.14 -9.89
N PHE A 228 -4.33 -7.25 -10.64
CA PHE A 228 -4.42 -5.82 -10.41
C PHE A 228 -5.85 -5.31 -10.55
N GLY A 229 -6.59 -5.77 -11.57
CA GLY A 229 -7.99 -5.42 -11.72
C GLY A 229 -8.81 -5.76 -10.47
N PHE A 230 -8.59 -6.93 -9.90
CA PHE A 230 -9.25 -7.33 -8.66
C PHE A 230 -8.76 -6.53 -7.44
N MET A 231 -7.45 -6.33 -7.26
CA MET A 231 -6.89 -5.54 -6.16
C MET A 231 -7.41 -4.10 -6.15
N VAL A 232 -7.50 -3.48 -7.32
CA VAL A 232 -8.07 -2.14 -7.52
C VAL A 232 -9.57 -2.14 -7.22
N ALA A 233 -10.33 -3.17 -7.66
CA ALA A 233 -11.76 -3.27 -7.41
C ALA A 233 -12.13 -3.36 -5.93
N ILE A 234 -11.25 -3.96 -5.10
CA ILE A 234 -11.43 -4.01 -3.64
C ILE A 234 -10.72 -2.84 -2.92
N SER A 235 -10.22 -1.85 -3.66
CA SER A 235 -9.54 -0.65 -3.14
C SER A 235 -8.36 -0.98 -2.24
N LYS A 236 -7.61 -2.03 -2.59
CA LYS A 236 -6.43 -2.43 -1.82
C LYS A 236 -5.27 -1.49 -2.08
N ARG A 237 -4.51 -1.18 -1.03
CA ARG A 237 -3.25 -0.45 -1.13
C ARG A 237 -2.21 -1.30 -1.88
N ILE A 238 -1.71 -0.80 -3.01
CA ILE A 238 -0.72 -1.46 -3.84
C ILE A 238 0.59 -0.66 -3.77
N ILE A 239 1.67 -1.32 -3.39
CA ILE A 239 2.99 -0.73 -3.25
C ILE A 239 3.98 -1.52 -4.10
N PHE A 240 4.49 -0.91 -5.15
CA PHE A 240 5.56 -1.51 -5.94
C PHE A 240 6.90 -1.30 -5.25
N THR A 241 7.75 -2.32 -5.23
CA THR A 241 9.14 -2.21 -4.75
C THR A 241 9.99 -1.33 -5.67
N GLU A 242 9.69 -1.31 -6.97
CA GLU A 242 10.33 -0.51 -8.01
C GLU A 242 9.27 0.11 -8.95
N LYS A 243 9.64 1.16 -9.69
CA LYS A 243 8.70 1.83 -10.60
C LYS A 243 8.21 0.84 -11.68
N PRO A 244 6.90 0.60 -11.81
CA PRO A 244 6.38 -0.31 -12.83
C PRO A 244 6.59 0.27 -14.24
N LYS A 245 6.85 -0.62 -15.20
CA LYS A 245 6.97 -0.33 -16.63
C LYS A 245 5.83 -1.02 -17.38
N ASN A 246 5.37 -0.40 -18.47
CA ASN A 246 4.39 -0.98 -19.39
C ASN A 246 3.02 -1.33 -18.76
N LEU A 247 2.57 -0.57 -17.76
CA LEU A 247 1.18 -0.67 -17.30
C LEU A 247 0.24 -0.21 -18.42
N SER A 248 -0.68 -1.08 -18.83
CA SER A 248 -1.69 -0.76 -19.85
C SER A 248 -2.70 0.28 -19.38
N ILE A 249 -3.07 0.22 -18.09
CA ILE A 249 -3.91 1.20 -17.41
C ILE A 249 -3.19 1.62 -16.14
N VAL A 250 -3.00 2.92 -15.95
CA VAL A 250 -2.41 3.46 -14.74
C VAL A 250 -3.51 3.59 -13.68
N PHE A 251 -3.24 3.08 -12.47
CA PHE A 251 -4.14 3.12 -11.33
C PHE A 251 -3.42 3.72 -10.10
N PRO A 252 -4.13 4.04 -9.01
CA PRO A 252 -3.50 4.55 -7.79
C PRO A 252 -2.53 3.51 -7.18
N TYR A 253 -1.25 3.87 -7.04
CA TYR A 253 -0.22 3.02 -6.40
C TYR A 253 0.89 3.85 -5.76
N GLU A 254 1.71 3.18 -4.95
CA GLU A 254 2.89 3.73 -4.31
C GLU A 254 4.17 3.02 -4.79
N ILE A 255 5.33 3.69 -4.70
CA ILE A 255 6.64 3.10 -5.03
C ILE A 255 7.58 3.17 -3.83
N GLY A 256 8.10 2.02 -3.41
CA GLY A 256 9.00 1.83 -2.28
C GLY A 256 8.28 1.81 -0.93
N LEU A 257 8.79 0.97 -0.03
CA LEU A 257 8.37 0.91 1.38
C LEU A 257 8.92 2.12 2.15
N ASN A 258 8.39 2.38 3.33
CA ASN A 258 8.86 3.47 4.19
C ASN A 258 10.21 3.18 4.88
N PHE A 259 10.76 1.97 4.72
CA PHE A 259 11.81 1.43 5.57
C PHE A 259 12.79 0.50 4.86
#